data_AF-A0A9R0YSZ6-F1
#
_entry.id   AF-A0A9R0YSZ6-F1
#
_cell.length_a   1.000
_cell.length_b   1.000
_cell.length_c   1.000
_cell.angle_alpha   90.00
_cell.angle_beta   90.00
_cell.angle_gamma   90.00
#
_symmetry.space_group_name_H-M   'P 1'
#
loop_
_entity.id
_entity.type
_entity.pdbx_description
1 polymer ?
#
loop_
_entity_poly.entity_id
_entity_poly.type
_entity_poly.pdbx_seq_one_letter_code
_entity_poly.pdbx_strand_id
1 'polypeptide(L)'
;MCLHFLSENGVIKGGIGGVSLVSPAQKVWRVAQALGDIAFAYPFSLVLLEIEDTLRSPPAESQTMKAAARASIAVTTFFYLGCGCFGYAAFGDDTPGNLLTGFGEPYWLVGLANLCVVLHLLGGYQVYAQPMFALVERRFGAGVVDAEMPLLGRVSVSRLCFRTGNVAAATAVAVWFPYFNQVVGLIGAFTFWPLAIHFPVQMYLAQGKVAPWTGRWLAIQAFSAGCLVACGFASVGSAMGVFGPERS
;
A
#
# COMPACT_ATOMS: atom_id res chain seq x y z
N MET A 1 -11.74 4.35 18.98
CA MET A 1 -11.55 5.78 19.28
C MET A 1 -12.55 6.65 18.53
N CYS A 2 -12.67 6.60 17.20
CA CYS A 2 -13.69 7.41 16.47
C CYS A 2 -15.14 7.21 16.96
N LEU A 3 -15.56 5.96 17.19
CA LEU A 3 -16.90 5.66 17.72
C LEU A 3 -17.16 6.24 19.11
N HIS A 4 -16.14 6.25 19.98
CA HIS A 4 -16.23 6.87 21.29
C HIS A 4 -16.37 8.38 21.16
N PHE A 5 -15.56 9.01 20.31
CA PHE A 5 -15.61 10.44 20.04
C PHE A 5 -16.98 10.87 19.46
N LEU A 6 -17.56 10.05 18.57
CA LEU A 6 -18.93 10.26 18.08
C LEU A 6 -19.97 10.13 19.19
N SER A 7 -19.82 9.14 20.06
CA SER A 7 -20.73 8.92 21.19
C SER A 7 -20.66 10.03 22.24
N GLU A 8 -19.48 10.61 22.48
CA GLU A 8 -19.29 11.70 23.45
C GLU A 8 -19.76 13.05 22.90
N ASN A 9 -19.45 13.37 21.64
CA ASN A 9 -19.82 14.66 21.07
C ASN A 9 -21.26 14.70 20.56
N GLY A 10 -21.87 13.54 20.25
CA GLY A 10 -23.26 13.44 19.77
C GLY A 10 -23.52 14.09 18.40
N VAL A 11 -22.47 14.55 17.70
CA VAL A 11 -22.56 15.28 16.43
C VAL A 11 -21.73 14.56 15.36
N ILE A 12 -22.35 14.33 14.20
CA ILE A 12 -21.68 13.87 12.99
C ILE A 12 -21.16 15.10 12.24
N LYS A 13 -19.83 15.23 12.13
CA LYS A 13 -19.18 16.36 11.47
C LYS A 13 -19.06 16.17 9.95
N GLY A 14 -18.96 14.93 9.48
CA GLY A 14 -18.83 14.61 8.06
C GLY A 14 -20.13 14.77 7.27
N GLY A 15 -20.04 15.32 6.06
CA GLY A 15 -21.17 15.49 5.15
C GLY A 15 -21.07 14.63 3.89
N ILE A 16 -22.21 14.33 3.24
CA ILE A 16 -22.23 13.54 1.99
C ILE A 16 -21.50 14.21 0.81
N GLY A 17 -21.30 15.53 0.90
CA GLY A 17 -20.57 16.29 -0.10
C GLY A 17 -19.05 16.12 -0.03
N GLY A 18 -18.50 15.51 1.02
CA GLY A 18 -17.06 15.57 1.31
C GLY A 18 -16.63 16.98 1.70
N VAL A 19 -15.31 17.24 1.64
CA VAL A 19 -14.71 18.52 2.11
C VAL A 19 -15.34 19.74 1.43
N SER A 20 -15.81 20.69 2.24
CA SER A 20 -16.62 21.85 1.80
C SER A 20 -15.79 23.04 1.32
N LEU A 21 -14.53 23.16 1.76
CA LEU A 21 -13.68 24.36 1.61
C LEU A 21 -12.60 24.26 0.53
N VAL A 22 -12.78 23.40 -0.48
CA VAL A 22 -11.82 23.23 -1.58
C VAL A 22 -12.40 23.61 -2.94
N SER A 23 -11.56 24.14 -3.83
CA SER A 23 -11.98 24.37 -5.21
C SER A 23 -12.39 23.06 -5.89
N PRO A 24 -13.26 23.09 -6.92
CA PRO A 24 -13.65 21.86 -7.63
C PRO A 24 -12.44 21.09 -8.18
N ALA A 25 -11.41 21.78 -8.66
CA ALA A 25 -10.19 21.17 -9.16
C ALA A 25 -9.40 20.46 -8.05
N GLN A 26 -9.21 21.11 -6.90
CA GLN A 26 -8.57 20.50 -5.73
C GLN A 26 -9.32 19.26 -5.26
N LYS A 27 -10.65 19.29 -5.28
CA LYS A 27 -11.48 18.15 -4.92
C LYS A 27 -11.24 16.96 -5.84
N VAL A 28 -11.14 17.20 -7.16
CA VAL A 28 -10.81 16.17 -8.15
C VAL A 28 -9.44 15.56 -7.85
N TRP A 29 -8.43 16.37 -7.53
CA TRP A 29 -7.09 15.86 -7.21
C TRP A 29 -7.05 15.07 -5.90
N ARG A 30 -7.79 15.49 -4.87
CA ARG A 30 -7.91 14.72 -3.62
C ARG A 30 -8.62 13.39 -3.83
N VAL A 31 -9.66 13.34 -4.67
CA VAL A 31 -10.32 12.08 -5.06
C VAL A 31 -9.36 11.18 -5.82
N ALA A 32 -8.59 11.73 -6.77
CA ALA A 32 -7.58 11.00 -7.52
C ALA A 32 -6.52 10.40 -6.58
N GLN A 33 -5.97 11.18 -5.66
CA GLN A 33 -5.01 10.69 -4.66
C GLN A 33 -5.62 9.58 -3.79
N ALA A 34 -6.87 9.75 -3.33
CA ALA A 34 -7.55 8.74 -2.51
C ALA A 34 -7.73 7.40 -3.26
N LEU A 35 -7.92 7.42 -4.59
CA LEU A 35 -7.91 6.19 -5.39
C LEU A 35 -6.53 5.50 -5.38
N GLY A 36 -5.46 6.29 -5.40
CA GLY A 36 -4.09 5.78 -5.24
C GLY A 36 -3.86 5.18 -3.86
N ASP A 37 -4.34 5.84 -2.80
CA ASP A 37 -4.26 5.36 -1.41
C ASP A 37 -5.03 4.03 -1.25
N ILE A 38 -6.23 3.93 -1.85
CA ILE A 38 -7.00 2.68 -1.89
C ILE A 38 -6.22 1.60 -2.66
N ALA A 39 -5.64 1.92 -3.81
CA ALA A 39 -4.85 0.95 -4.57
C ALA A 39 -3.63 0.44 -3.78
N PHE A 40 -2.96 1.32 -3.03
CA PHE A 40 -1.86 0.97 -2.13
C PHE A 40 -2.31 0.04 -1.00
N ALA A 41 -3.54 0.20 -0.50
CA ALA A 41 -4.06 -0.53 0.65
C ALA A 41 -4.32 -2.03 0.38
N TYR A 42 -4.28 -2.49 -0.87
CA TYR A 42 -4.48 -3.90 -1.25
C TYR A 42 -3.26 -4.53 -1.96
N PRO A 43 -2.03 -4.50 -1.39
CA PRO A 43 -0.83 -4.94 -2.08
C PRO A 43 -0.58 -6.46 -1.99
N PHE A 44 -1.62 -7.28 -1.84
CA PHE A 44 -1.46 -8.71 -1.53
C PHE A 44 -0.79 -9.51 -2.65
N SER A 45 -0.85 -9.04 -3.89
CA SER A 45 -0.21 -9.69 -5.05
C SER A 45 1.31 -9.82 -4.92
N LEU A 46 1.95 -9.00 -4.08
CA LEU A 46 3.40 -9.02 -3.86
C LEU A 46 3.91 -10.23 -3.08
N VAL A 47 3.04 -10.88 -2.30
CA VAL A 47 3.41 -12.01 -1.42
C VAL A 47 2.55 -13.24 -1.66
N LEU A 48 1.56 -13.15 -2.56
CA LEU A 48 0.59 -14.20 -2.79
C LEU A 48 1.25 -15.50 -3.25
N LEU A 49 2.22 -15.41 -4.16
CA LEU A 49 2.89 -16.59 -4.71
C LEU A 49 3.80 -17.25 -3.67
N GLU A 50 4.50 -16.45 -2.87
CA GLU A 50 5.34 -16.95 -1.78
C GLU A 50 4.52 -17.63 -0.69
N ILE A 51 3.33 -17.11 -0.38
CA ILE A 51 2.41 -17.76 0.56
C ILE A 51 1.87 -19.05 -0.06
N GLU A 52 1.40 -19.01 -1.31
CA GLU A 52 0.80 -20.16 -2.00
C GLU A 52 1.79 -21.34 -2.12
N ASP A 53 3.07 -21.07 -2.39
CA ASP A 53 4.15 -22.08 -2.46
C ASP A 53 4.41 -22.79 -1.11
N THR A 54 4.03 -22.17 0.00
CA THR A 54 4.19 -22.77 1.35
C THR A 54 2.96 -23.52 1.85
N LEU A 55 1.83 -23.44 1.14
CA LEU A 55 0.60 -24.12 1.55
C LEU A 55 0.72 -25.63 1.32
N ARG A 56 0.24 -26.41 2.28
CA ARG A 56 0.20 -27.88 2.17
C ARG A 56 -1.05 -28.31 1.41
N SER A 57 -0.86 -29.19 0.44
CA SER A 57 -1.93 -30.01 -0.14
C SER A 57 -2.12 -31.33 0.61
N PRO A 58 -3.35 -31.89 0.69
CA PRO A 58 -4.64 -31.38 0.17
C PRO A 58 -5.41 -30.44 1.14
N PRO A 59 -6.33 -29.58 0.65
CA PRO A 59 -6.75 -29.38 -0.75
C PRO A 59 -5.75 -28.52 -1.54
N ALA A 60 -5.95 -28.40 -2.86
CA ALA A 60 -5.06 -27.63 -3.74
C ALA A 60 -4.82 -26.21 -3.20
N GLU A 61 -3.58 -25.75 -3.26
CA GLU A 61 -3.08 -24.51 -2.68
C GLU A 61 -3.92 -23.32 -3.15
N SER A 62 -4.23 -23.27 -4.45
CA SER A 62 -5.10 -22.24 -5.06
C SER A 62 -6.52 -22.19 -4.49
N GLN A 63 -7.08 -23.31 -4.02
CA GLN A 63 -8.42 -23.31 -3.39
C GLN A 63 -8.35 -22.68 -2.00
N THR A 64 -7.36 -23.11 -1.20
CA THR A 64 -7.09 -22.54 0.13
C THR A 64 -6.78 -21.05 0.02
N MET A 65 -5.88 -20.68 -0.89
CA MET A 65 -5.48 -19.29 -1.12
C MET A 65 -6.65 -18.43 -1.61
N LYS A 66 -7.53 -18.96 -2.47
CA LYS A 66 -8.74 -18.25 -2.92
C LYS A 66 -9.72 -17.99 -1.78
N ALA A 67 -9.92 -18.95 -0.88
CA ALA A 67 -10.77 -18.76 0.30
C ALA A 67 -10.16 -17.73 1.26
N ALA A 68 -8.86 -17.85 1.54
CA ALA A 68 -8.12 -16.92 2.38
C ALA A 68 -8.14 -15.49 1.80
N ALA A 69 -7.87 -15.32 0.51
CA ALA A 69 -7.90 -14.04 -0.17
C ALA A 69 -9.29 -13.38 -0.13
N ARG A 70 -10.36 -14.16 -0.37
CA ARG A 70 -11.74 -13.64 -0.26
C ARG A 70 -12.06 -13.15 1.15
N ALA A 71 -11.72 -13.94 2.17
CA ALA A 71 -11.92 -13.57 3.56
C ALA A 71 -11.09 -12.33 3.93
N SER A 72 -9.81 -12.30 3.54
CA SER A 72 -8.90 -11.19 3.79
C SER A 72 -9.40 -9.89 3.15
N ILE A 73 -9.80 -9.92 1.88
CA ILE A 73 -10.34 -8.75 1.18
C ILE A 73 -11.63 -8.27 1.86
N ALA A 74 -12.55 -9.18 2.21
CA ALA A 74 -13.81 -8.81 2.86
C ALA A 74 -13.58 -8.14 4.22
N VAL A 75 -12.74 -8.75 5.07
CA VAL A 75 -12.41 -8.24 6.40
C VAL A 75 -11.69 -6.89 6.29
N THR A 76 -10.67 -6.80 5.45
CA THR A 76 -9.89 -5.57 5.24
C THR A 76 -10.77 -4.43 4.73
N THR A 77 -11.65 -4.70 3.75
CA THR A 77 -12.58 -3.71 3.21
C THR A 77 -13.53 -3.20 4.27
N PHE A 78 -14.09 -4.09 5.10
CA PHE A 78 -14.96 -3.70 6.20
C PHE A 78 -14.23 -2.80 7.20
N PHE A 79 -13.00 -3.15 7.59
CA PHE A 79 -12.20 -2.36 8.51
C PHE A 79 -11.80 -1.00 7.93
N TYR A 80 -11.32 -0.94 6.70
CA TYR A 80 -10.92 0.31 6.05
C TYR A 80 -12.11 1.25 5.83
N LEU A 81 -13.24 0.72 5.36
CA LEU A 81 -14.46 1.50 5.23
C LEU A 81 -14.96 1.98 6.59
N GLY A 82 -14.92 1.13 7.62
CA GLY A 82 -15.25 1.50 8.99
C GLY A 82 -14.36 2.63 9.52
N CYS A 83 -13.04 2.50 9.40
CA CYS A 83 -12.07 3.53 9.80
C CYS A 83 -12.29 4.83 9.04
N GLY A 84 -12.48 4.77 7.71
CA GLY A 84 -12.73 5.95 6.88
C GLY A 84 -14.05 6.64 7.22
N CYS A 85 -15.16 5.89 7.28
CA CYS A 85 -16.49 6.42 7.58
C CYS A 85 -16.56 6.99 9.00
N PHE A 86 -16.10 6.25 10.02
CA PHE A 86 -16.14 6.74 11.41
C PHE A 86 -15.13 7.86 11.64
N GLY A 87 -13.97 7.82 10.99
CA GLY A 87 -13.00 8.92 11.02
C GLY A 87 -13.59 10.20 10.44
N TYR A 88 -14.17 10.13 9.24
CA TYR A 88 -14.80 11.28 8.60
C TYR A 88 -16.06 11.76 9.35
N ALA A 89 -16.85 10.85 9.93
CA ALA A 89 -17.97 11.24 10.78
C ALA A 89 -17.49 11.98 12.04
N ALA A 90 -16.37 11.57 12.64
CA ALA A 90 -15.83 12.16 13.87
C ALA A 90 -15.15 13.52 13.65
N PHE A 91 -14.39 13.66 12.56
CA PHE A 91 -13.55 14.82 12.30
C PHE A 91 -14.07 15.75 11.19
N GLY A 92 -14.95 15.26 10.32
CA GLY A 92 -15.49 16.03 9.20
C GLY A 92 -14.40 16.53 8.26
N ASP A 93 -14.48 17.80 7.87
CA ASP A 93 -13.55 18.41 6.93
C ASP A 93 -12.12 18.53 7.47
N ASP A 94 -11.95 18.43 8.79
CA ASP A 94 -10.65 18.46 9.49
C ASP A 94 -10.02 17.06 9.63
N THR A 95 -10.55 16.04 8.92
CA THR A 95 -10.03 14.67 9.03
C THR A 95 -8.56 14.60 8.59
N PRO A 96 -7.63 14.23 9.48
CA PRO A 96 -6.23 14.13 9.13
C PRO A 96 -5.96 12.86 8.33
N GLY A 97 -4.96 12.91 7.46
CA GLY A 97 -4.56 11.74 6.67
C GLY A 97 -4.01 10.58 7.52
N ASN A 98 -3.40 10.87 8.67
CA ASN A 98 -3.18 9.87 9.72
C ASN A 98 -4.23 10.11 10.82
N LEU A 99 -5.22 9.24 10.92
CA LEU A 99 -6.30 9.39 11.92
C LEU A 99 -5.78 9.56 13.35
N LEU A 100 -4.65 8.95 13.71
CA LEU A 100 -4.08 9.04 15.06
C LEU A 100 -3.67 10.47 15.44
N THR A 101 -3.36 11.34 14.47
CA THR A 101 -3.00 12.74 14.76
C THR A 101 -4.21 13.62 15.04
N GLY A 102 -5.43 13.13 14.79
CA GLY A 102 -6.67 13.86 15.07
C GLY A 102 -7.12 13.76 16.52
N PHE A 103 -6.52 12.86 17.32
CA PHE A 103 -6.94 12.62 18.69
C PHE A 103 -6.03 13.35 19.68
N GLY A 104 -6.65 14.08 20.62
CA GLY A 104 -5.96 14.76 21.73
C GLY A 104 -5.84 13.88 22.97
N GLU A 105 -6.97 13.50 23.59
CA GLU A 105 -6.98 12.72 24.83
C GLU A 105 -7.72 11.38 24.70
N PRO A 106 -7.30 10.32 25.44
CA PRO A 106 -6.13 10.27 26.31
C PRO A 106 -4.83 9.93 25.55
N TYR A 107 -3.76 10.69 25.81
CA TYR A 107 -2.48 10.60 25.11
C TYR A 107 -1.81 9.20 25.18
N TRP A 108 -1.99 8.47 26.28
CA TRP A 108 -1.40 7.13 26.42
C TRP A 108 -1.95 6.13 25.39
N LEU A 109 -3.22 6.26 25.01
CA LEU A 109 -3.87 5.38 24.05
C LEU A 109 -3.36 5.67 22.63
N VAL A 110 -3.16 6.95 22.31
CA VAL A 110 -2.51 7.38 21.06
C VAL A 110 -1.06 6.91 21.01
N GLY A 111 -0.33 7.00 22.13
CA GLY A 111 1.04 6.49 22.27
C GLY A 111 1.12 4.97 22.05
N LEU A 112 0.22 4.20 22.65
CA LEU A 112 0.13 2.76 22.47
C LEU A 112 -0.21 2.39 21.02
N ALA A 113 -1.14 3.10 20.39
CA ALA A 113 -1.49 2.87 18.99
C ALA A 113 -0.30 3.13 18.06
N ASN A 114 0.43 4.23 18.26
CA ASN A 114 1.66 4.51 17.51
C ASN A 114 2.75 3.46 17.73
N LEU A 115 2.92 2.95 18.97
CA LEU A 115 3.85 1.85 19.25
C LEU A 115 3.49 0.58 18.47
N CYS A 116 2.21 0.21 18.45
CA CYS A 116 1.73 -0.93 17.65
C CYS A 116 2.00 -0.74 16.16
N VAL A 117 1.80 0.46 15.62
CA VAL A 117 2.13 0.79 14.22
C VAL A 117 3.62 0.59 13.96
N VAL A 118 4.50 1.09 14.83
CA VAL A 118 5.95 0.91 14.70
C VAL A 118 6.33 -0.58 14.71
N LEU A 119 5.82 -1.35 15.67
CA LEU A 119 6.10 -2.79 15.76
C LEU A 119 5.63 -3.55 14.51
N HIS A 120 4.43 -3.22 14.02
CA HIS A 120 3.89 -3.79 12.79
C HIS A 120 4.76 -3.46 11.57
N LEU A 121 5.16 -2.20 11.40
CA LEU A 121 5.99 -1.76 10.27
C LEU A 121 7.39 -2.37 10.31
N LEU A 122 7.99 -2.54 11.50
CA LEU A 122 9.28 -3.23 11.64
C LEU A 122 9.18 -4.67 11.16
N GLY A 123 8.14 -5.40 11.58
CA GLY A 123 7.89 -6.77 11.11
C GLY A 123 7.65 -6.83 9.60
N GLY A 124 6.81 -5.93 9.08
CA GLY A 124 6.55 -5.81 7.64
C GLY A 124 7.81 -5.56 6.83
N TYR A 125 8.66 -4.62 7.25
CA TYR A 125 9.93 -4.33 6.57
C TYR A 125 10.80 -5.57 6.46
N GLN A 126 10.91 -6.38 7.53
CA GLN A 126 11.71 -7.61 7.47
C GLN A 126 11.16 -8.59 6.42
N VAL A 127 9.84 -8.81 6.38
CA VAL A 127 9.21 -9.73 5.43
C VAL A 127 9.36 -9.24 3.98
N TYR A 128 9.05 -7.97 3.70
CA TYR A 128 9.10 -7.44 2.34
C TYR A 128 10.52 -7.22 1.82
N ALA A 129 11.51 -7.00 2.70
CA ALA A 129 12.88 -6.79 2.26
C ALA A 129 13.61 -8.10 1.92
N GLN A 130 13.22 -9.26 2.50
CA GLN A 130 13.93 -10.53 2.24
C GLN A 130 13.97 -10.92 0.75
N PRO A 131 12.84 -10.94 0.00
CA PRO A 131 12.88 -11.35 -1.40
C PRO A 131 13.75 -10.42 -2.25
N MET A 132 13.72 -9.12 -1.94
CA MET A 132 14.56 -8.12 -2.59
C MET A 132 16.05 -8.36 -2.31
N PHE A 133 16.43 -8.57 -1.04
CA PHE A 133 17.80 -8.90 -0.67
C PHE A 133 18.27 -10.19 -1.34
N ALA A 134 17.44 -11.23 -1.35
CA ALA A 134 17.76 -12.49 -2.01
C ALA A 134 17.99 -12.33 -3.53
N LEU A 135 17.18 -11.50 -4.20
CA LEU A 135 17.34 -11.22 -5.62
C LEU A 135 18.66 -10.51 -5.93
N VAL A 136 18.98 -9.48 -5.15
CA VAL A 136 20.24 -8.72 -5.31
C VAL A 136 21.45 -9.61 -5.01
N GLU A 137 21.38 -10.41 -3.95
CA GLU A 137 22.43 -11.39 -3.63
C GLU A 137 22.61 -12.41 -4.75
N ARG A 138 21.53 -12.93 -5.36
CA ARG A 138 21.65 -13.87 -6.51
C ARG A 138 22.21 -13.20 -7.75
N ARG A 139 21.89 -11.92 -8.00
CA ARG A 139 22.29 -11.21 -9.22
C ARG A 139 23.70 -10.65 -9.17
N PHE A 140 24.19 -10.29 -7.98
CA PHE A 140 25.45 -9.58 -7.76
C PHE A 140 26.40 -10.30 -6.79
N GLY A 141 26.00 -11.43 -6.19
CA GLY A 141 26.73 -12.14 -5.14
C GLY A 141 27.96 -12.94 -5.56
N ALA A 142 28.45 -12.79 -6.80
CA ALA A 142 29.64 -13.50 -7.28
C ALA A 142 30.99 -12.85 -6.86
N GLY A 143 30.99 -11.82 -6.01
CA GLY A 143 32.21 -11.06 -5.65
C GLY A 143 32.41 -10.81 -4.15
N VAL A 144 32.04 -11.75 -3.29
CA VAL A 144 32.07 -11.53 -1.84
C VAL A 144 33.47 -11.73 -1.27
N VAL A 145 34.07 -10.64 -0.78
CA VAL A 145 35.12 -10.69 0.24
C VAL A 145 34.44 -10.92 1.58
N ASP A 146 34.59 -12.11 2.15
CA ASP A 146 34.18 -12.38 3.52
C ASP A 146 35.14 -11.63 4.46
N ALA A 147 34.61 -10.69 5.25
CA ALA A 147 35.37 -10.06 6.32
C ALA A 147 35.06 -10.79 7.63
N GLU A 148 36.09 -11.24 8.33
CA GLU A 148 35.95 -11.81 9.67
C GLU A 148 35.87 -10.66 10.68
N MET A 149 34.68 -10.49 11.29
CA MET A 149 34.48 -9.53 12.36
C MET A 149 34.54 -10.24 13.72
N PRO A 150 35.29 -9.70 14.70
CA PRO A 150 35.60 -10.38 15.96
C PRO A 150 34.39 -10.65 16.88
N LEU A 151 33.21 -10.08 16.60
CA LEU A 151 31.99 -10.26 17.40
C LEU A 151 30.83 -10.95 16.66
N LEU A 152 30.87 -11.02 15.34
CA LEU A 152 29.72 -11.42 14.50
C LEU A 152 30.06 -12.54 13.48
N GLY A 153 31.28 -13.05 13.49
CA GLY A 153 31.74 -14.08 12.55
C GLY A 153 32.02 -13.53 11.14
N ARG A 154 31.92 -14.40 10.13
CA ARG A 154 32.09 -14.01 8.72
C ARG A 154 30.90 -13.21 8.24
N VAL A 155 31.11 -11.91 8.02
CA VAL A 155 30.10 -11.02 7.45
C VAL A 155 30.51 -10.67 6.04
N SER A 156 29.61 -10.93 5.09
CA SER A 156 29.75 -10.49 3.72
C SER A 156 29.64 -8.96 3.66
N VAL A 157 30.75 -8.28 3.36
CA VAL A 157 30.82 -6.81 3.32
C VAL A 157 29.79 -6.25 2.33
N SER A 158 29.60 -6.89 1.18
CA SER A 158 28.64 -6.48 0.17
C SER A 158 27.19 -6.56 0.66
N ARG A 159 26.82 -7.59 1.42
CA ARG A 159 25.49 -7.71 2.04
C ARG A 159 25.25 -6.61 3.07
N LEU A 160 26.25 -6.33 3.91
CA LEU A 160 26.15 -5.28 4.91
C LEU A 160 26.00 -3.91 4.25
N CYS A 161 26.86 -3.58 3.29
CA CYS A 161 26.79 -2.32 2.54
C CYS A 161 25.44 -2.16 1.85
N PHE A 162 24.91 -3.20 1.21
CA PHE A 162 23.63 -3.13 0.53
C PHE A 162 22.46 -2.91 1.50
N ARG A 163 22.42 -3.66 2.60
CA ARG A 163 21.35 -3.52 3.62
C ARG A 163 21.38 -2.14 4.28
N THR A 164 22.56 -1.66 4.66
CA THR A 164 22.72 -0.32 5.23
C THR A 164 22.38 0.76 4.21
N GLY A 165 22.81 0.60 2.95
CA GLY A 165 22.48 1.50 1.86
C GLY A 165 20.97 1.59 1.60
N ASN A 166 20.26 0.46 1.64
CA ASN A 166 18.81 0.42 1.49
C ASN A 166 18.09 1.20 2.62
N VAL A 167 18.51 1.01 3.87
CA VAL A 167 17.94 1.74 5.02
C VAL A 167 18.25 3.23 4.95
N ALA A 168 19.49 3.59 4.56
CA ALA A 168 19.89 4.98 4.39
C ALA A 168 19.08 5.67 3.28
N ALA A 169 18.88 4.99 2.14
CA ALA A 169 18.06 5.49 1.04
C ALA A 169 16.59 5.66 1.45
N ALA A 170 16.00 4.67 2.12
CA ALA A 170 14.64 4.77 2.62
C ALA A 170 14.46 5.94 3.61
N THR A 171 15.43 6.13 4.52
CA THR A 171 15.45 7.25 5.46
C THR A 171 15.58 8.59 4.73
N ALA A 172 16.45 8.68 3.73
CA ALA A 172 16.62 9.91 2.94
C ALA A 172 15.33 10.29 2.21
N VAL A 173 14.63 9.31 1.62
CA VAL A 173 13.33 9.54 0.97
C VAL A 173 12.28 10.01 1.98
N ALA A 174 12.24 9.40 3.18
CA ALA A 174 11.31 9.80 4.24
C ALA A 174 11.54 11.25 4.72
N VAL A 175 12.80 11.69 4.78
CA VAL A 175 13.15 13.08 5.11
C VAL A 175 12.78 14.05 3.99
N TRP A 176 12.98 13.65 2.72
CA TRP A 176 12.71 14.51 1.57
C TRP A 176 11.20 14.69 1.32
N PHE A 177 10.41 13.64 1.53
CA PHE A 177 8.96 13.64 1.28
C PHE A 177 8.17 13.26 2.54
N PRO A 178 8.01 14.18 3.52
CA PRO A 178 7.28 13.92 4.76
C PRO A 178 5.74 13.92 4.57
N TYR A 179 5.26 13.53 3.39
CA TYR A 179 3.86 13.57 2.96
C TYR A 179 3.36 12.15 2.70
N PHE A 180 3.05 11.44 3.79
CA PHE A 180 2.78 10.00 3.75
C PHE A 180 1.73 9.62 2.69
N ASN A 181 0.55 10.25 2.71
CA ASN A 181 -0.56 9.88 1.81
C ASN A 181 -0.23 10.16 0.34
N GLN A 182 0.39 11.30 0.05
CA GLN A 182 0.74 11.64 -1.32
C GLN A 182 1.77 10.65 -1.90
N VAL A 183 2.75 10.22 -1.08
CA VAL A 183 3.78 9.25 -1.48
C VAL A 183 3.19 7.86 -1.65
N VAL A 184 2.40 7.36 -0.68
CA VAL A 184 1.80 6.01 -0.79
C VAL A 184 0.75 5.95 -1.90
N GLY A 185 -0.02 7.02 -2.12
CA GLY A 185 -0.97 7.08 -3.23
C GLY A 185 -0.29 7.04 -4.59
N LEU A 186 0.85 7.71 -4.73
CA LEU A 186 1.65 7.66 -5.95
C LEU A 186 2.24 6.26 -6.18
N ILE A 187 2.86 5.67 -5.15
CA ILE A 187 3.43 4.32 -5.21
C ILE A 187 2.33 3.29 -5.51
N GLY A 188 1.18 3.39 -4.83
CA GLY A 188 0.04 2.52 -5.01
C GLY A 188 -0.49 2.58 -6.44
N ALA A 189 -0.77 3.77 -6.94
CA ALA A 189 -1.26 3.95 -8.30
C ALA A 189 -0.27 3.43 -9.37
N PHE A 190 1.03 3.69 -9.18
CA PHE A 190 2.08 3.25 -10.11
C PHE A 190 2.27 1.73 -10.10
N THR A 191 2.24 1.09 -8.93
CA THR A 191 2.51 -0.35 -8.79
C THR A 191 1.27 -1.22 -9.03
N PHE A 192 0.07 -0.70 -8.77
CA PHE A 192 -1.18 -1.47 -8.84
C PHE A 192 -1.49 -1.96 -10.26
N TRP A 193 -1.45 -1.10 -11.27
CA TRP A 193 -1.74 -1.53 -12.63
C TRP A 193 -0.81 -2.64 -13.13
N PRO A 194 0.54 -2.48 -13.12
CA PRO A 194 1.41 -3.51 -13.67
C PRO A 194 1.32 -4.82 -12.89
N LEU A 195 1.26 -4.76 -11.56
CA LEU A 195 1.38 -5.94 -10.70
C LEU A 195 0.05 -6.63 -10.37
N ALA A 196 -1.02 -5.87 -10.12
CA ALA A 196 -2.31 -6.44 -9.73
C ALA A 196 -3.25 -6.66 -10.92
N ILE A 197 -3.07 -5.92 -12.02
CA ILE A 197 -3.98 -5.98 -13.17
C ILE A 197 -3.29 -6.55 -14.40
N HIS A 198 -2.31 -5.85 -14.97
CA HIS A 198 -1.73 -6.19 -16.26
C HIS A 198 -1.07 -7.56 -16.26
N PHE A 199 -0.15 -7.81 -15.32
CA PHE A 199 0.58 -9.07 -15.28
C PHE A 199 -0.34 -10.29 -15.09
N PRO A 200 -1.26 -10.33 -14.10
CA PRO A 200 -2.23 -11.42 -13.99
C PRO A 200 -3.15 -11.58 -15.20
N VAL A 201 -3.56 -10.48 -15.84
CA VAL A 201 -4.37 -10.52 -17.07
C VAL A 201 -3.59 -11.19 -18.21
N GLN A 202 -2.33 -10.80 -18.43
CA GLN A 202 -1.51 -11.43 -19.48
C GLN A 202 -1.25 -12.91 -19.19
N MET A 203 -0.96 -13.25 -17.93
CA MET A 203 -0.84 -14.65 -17.51
C MET A 203 -2.12 -15.44 -17.82
N TYR A 204 -3.28 -14.87 -17.50
CA TYR A 204 -4.57 -15.50 -17.76
C TYR A 204 -4.83 -15.71 -19.27
N LEU A 205 -4.58 -14.70 -20.10
CA LEU A 205 -4.77 -14.80 -21.55
C LEU A 205 -3.83 -15.84 -22.17
N ALA A 206 -2.56 -15.89 -21.73
CA ALA A 206 -1.58 -16.85 -22.20
C ALA A 206 -1.90 -18.28 -21.77
N GLN A 207 -2.19 -18.51 -20.49
CA GLN A 207 -2.52 -19.85 -19.95
C GLN A 207 -3.87 -20.35 -20.46
N GLY A 208 -4.86 -19.47 -20.55
CA GLY A 208 -6.19 -19.77 -21.08
C GLY A 208 -6.24 -19.91 -22.60
N LYS A 209 -5.12 -19.66 -23.30
CA LYS A 209 -5.01 -19.67 -24.78
C LYS A 209 -6.16 -18.91 -25.45
N VAL A 210 -6.54 -17.77 -24.88
CA VAL A 210 -7.66 -16.98 -25.38
C VAL A 210 -7.25 -16.36 -26.72
N ALA A 211 -7.96 -16.72 -27.79
CA ALA A 211 -7.62 -16.23 -29.12
C ALA A 211 -7.67 -14.68 -29.16
N PRO A 212 -6.63 -14.03 -29.71
CA PRO A 212 -6.61 -12.58 -29.89
C PRO A 212 -7.84 -12.11 -30.68
N TRP A 213 -8.29 -10.88 -30.41
CA TRP A 213 -9.42 -10.24 -31.10
C TRP A 213 -10.79 -10.91 -30.93
N THR A 214 -10.90 -11.93 -30.08
CA THR A 214 -12.21 -12.41 -29.64
C THR A 214 -12.87 -11.39 -28.72
N GLY A 215 -14.22 -11.39 -28.65
CA GLY A 215 -14.95 -10.48 -27.75
C GLY A 215 -14.51 -10.59 -26.29
N ARG A 216 -14.19 -11.82 -25.82
CA ARG A 216 -13.63 -12.05 -24.49
C ARG A 216 -12.25 -11.41 -24.30
N TRP A 217 -11.36 -11.56 -25.29
CA TRP A 217 -10.04 -10.94 -25.26
C TRP A 217 -10.15 -9.41 -25.24
N LEU A 218 -11.00 -8.84 -26.10
CA LEU A 218 -11.25 -7.40 -26.14
C LEU A 218 -11.82 -6.87 -24.82
N ALA A 219 -12.78 -7.57 -24.21
CA ALA A 219 -13.35 -7.17 -22.92
C ALA A 219 -12.30 -7.16 -21.80
N ILE A 220 -11.44 -8.19 -21.74
CA ILE A 220 -10.38 -8.28 -20.72
C ILE A 220 -9.32 -7.18 -20.93
N GLN A 221 -8.93 -6.90 -22.17
CA GLN A 221 -7.97 -5.85 -22.50
C GLN A 221 -8.56 -4.46 -22.25
N ALA A 222 -9.83 -4.24 -22.58
CA ALA A 222 -10.54 -2.99 -22.28
C ALA A 222 -10.62 -2.75 -20.76
N PHE A 223 -10.88 -3.79 -19.96
CA PHE A 223 -10.82 -3.71 -18.50
C PHE A 223 -9.43 -3.30 -18.02
N SER A 224 -8.36 -3.96 -18.50
CA SER A 224 -6.98 -3.62 -18.14
C SER A 224 -6.60 -2.18 -18.53
N ALA A 225 -7.04 -1.73 -19.70
CA ALA A 225 -6.83 -0.35 -20.17
C ALA A 225 -7.62 0.66 -19.32
N GLY A 226 -8.86 0.34 -18.91
CA GLY A 226 -9.63 1.16 -17.99
C GLY A 226 -8.94 1.33 -16.64
N CYS A 227 -8.40 0.24 -16.08
CA CYS A 227 -7.58 0.30 -14.87
C CYS A 227 -6.30 1.12 -15.07
N LEU A 228 -5.66 1.05 -16.24
CA LEU A 228 -4.49 1.89 -16.55
C LEU A 228 -4.83 3.37 -16.48
N VAL A 229 -5.95 3.77 -17.10
CA VAL A 229 -6.41 5.16 -17.08
C VAL A 229 -6.73 5.61 -15.66
N ALA A 230 -7.40 4.78 -14.86
CA ALA A 230 -7.70 5.08 -13.46
C ALA A 230 -6.42 5.23 -12.62
N CYS A 231 -5.44 4.34 -12.78
CA CYS A 231 -4.13 4.42 -12.12
C CYS A 231 -3.33 5.65 -12.60
N GLY A 232 -3.40 6.00 -13.88
CA GLY A 232 -2.80 7.21 -14.41
C GLY A 232 -3.40 8.47 -13.78
N PHE A 233 -4.73 8.54 -13.71
CA PHE A 233 -5.45 9.62 -13.02
C PHE A 233 -5.05 9.72 -11.54
N ALA A 234 -5.02 8.59 -10.83
CA ALA A 234 -4.60 8.55 -9.44
C ALA A 234 -3.14 9.01 -9.25
N SER A 235 -2.24 8.56 -10.12
CA SER A 235 -0.82 8.96 -10.10
C SER A 235 -0.65 10.47 -10.30
N VAL A 236 -1.39 11.06 -11.24
CA VAL A 236 -1.38 12.51 -11.47
C VAL A 236 -1.93 13.24 -10.25
N GLY A 237 -3.03 12.78 -9.66
CA GLY A 237 -3.60 13.36 -8.44
C GLY A 237 -2.61 13.38 -7.27
N SER A 238 -1.98 12.24 -6.99
CA SER A 238 -0.95 12.12 -5.97
C SER A 238 0.27 13.01 -6.28
N ALA A 239 0.72 13.05 -7.53
CA ALA A 239 1.84 13.91 -7.95
C ALA A 239 1.51 15.40 -7.80
N MET A 240 0.28 15.83 -8.11
CA MET A 240 -0.17 17.20 -7.85
C MET A 240 -0.17 17.51 -6.35
N GLY A 241 -0.49 16.54 -5.49
CA GLY A 241 -0.36 16.66 -4.04
C GLY A 241 1.10 16.80 -3.56
N VAL A 242 2.06 16.11 -4.21
CA VAL A 242 3.49 16.18 -3.84
C VAL A 242 4.17 17.44 -4.39
N PHE A 243 3.97 17.73 -5.67
CA PHE A 243 4.77 18.70 -6.45
C PHE A 243 3.99 19.96 -6.84
N GLY A 244 2.68 19.99 -6.60
CA GLY A 244 1.83 21.10 -7.00
C GLY A 244 2.08 22.39 -6.20
N PRO A 245 1.66 23.54 -6.76
CA PRO A 245 1.80 24.84 -6.12
C PRO A 245 0.88 25.04 -4.90
N GLU A 246 -0.16 24.23 -4.75
CA GLU A 246 -1.17 24.33 -3.68
C GLU A 246 -0.86 23.35 -2.53
N ARG A 247 0.29 23.56 -1.87
CA ARG A 247 0.68 22.82 -0.66
C ARG A 247 -0.20 23.28 0.51
N SER A 248 -1.30 22.57 0.78
CA SER A 248 -2.10 22.74 2.00
C SER A 248 -2.70 21.41 2.46
#